data_AF-A0A229VXP1-F1
#
_entry.id   AF-A0A229VXP1-F1
#
_cell.length_a   1.000
_cell.length_b   1.000
_cell.length_c   1.000
_cell.angle_alpha   90.00
_cell.angle_beta   90.00
_cell.angle_gamma   90.00
#
_symmetry.space_group_name_H-M   'P 1'
#
loop_
_entity.id
_entity.type
_entity.pdbx_description
1 polymer ?
#
loop_
_entity_poly.entity_id
_entity_poly.type
_entity_poly.pdbx_seq_one_letter_code
_entity_poly.pdbx_strand_id
1 'polypeptide(L)'
;MPQKPTVIVVPDVNVYLTAACQLDRGFSMEGLAGRLKEAKSRRNDSDVFCALSTLLEPLPDGSAVEIYSGEHIVETAIYKACQPKYGLTPEDVGLGWKGDEAQSIADMVYSLVKTTGGSVLPRNGSILNPPLDYEDGSVMRCLADARHESALCRRVCLTYDHKMIHVLQPRLGIVSPPMEVISPENWCSQVRASRFSSIYHRMCGLGQ
;
A
#
# COMPACT_ATOMS: atom_id res chain seq x y z
N MET A 1 -0.05 24.05 17.24
CA MET A 1 -0.69 22.71 17.41
C MET A 1 0.40 21.67 17.19
N PRO A 2 0.52 20.62 18.03
CA PRO A 2 1.48 19.55 17.75
C PRO A 2 1.14 18.91 16.40
N GLN A 3 2.14 18.77 15.54
CA GLN A 3 1.99 18.12 14.24
C GLN A 3 1.62 16.66 14.47
N LYS A 4 0.52 16.19 13.87
CA LYS A 4 0.12 14.79 13.99
C LYS A 4 1.14 13.89 13.30
N PRO A 5 1.42 12.70 13.87
CA PRO A 5 2.38 11.78 13.28
C PRO A 5 1.96 11.39 11.86
N THR A 6 2.90 11.44 10.93
CA THR A 6 2.66 11.00 9.54
C THR A 6 2.54 9.49 9.49
N VAL A 7 1.59 8.99 8.72
CA VAL A 7 1.41 7.56 8.45
C VAL A 7 2.10 7.25 7.13
N ILE A 8 3.14 6.43 7.20
CA ILE A 8 3.88 5.92 6.04
C ILE A 8 3.25 4.61 5.63
N VAL A 9 2.89 4.50 4.36
CA VAL A 9 2.30 3.29 3.80
C VAL A 9 3.16 2.80 2.64
N VAL A 10 3.55 1.53 2.69
CA VAL A 10 4.18 0.84 1.56
C VAL A 10 3.20 -0.24 1.09
N PRO A 11 2.50 -0.03 -0.04
CA PRO A 11 1.75 -1.10 -0.68
C PRO A 11 2.69 -2.14 -1.26
N ASP A 12 2.36 -3.40 -1.00
CA ASP A 12 3.03 -4.57 -1.54
C ASP A 12 2.73 -4.75 -3.04
N VAL A 13 3.54 -5.54 -3.73
CA VAL A 13 3.44 -5.87 -5.16
C VAL A 13 2.03 -6.38 -5.51
N ASN A 14 1.46 -7.26 -4.68
CA ASN A 14 0.13 -7.83 -4.92
C ASN A 14 -0.99 -6.77 -4.90
N VAL A 15 -0.83 -5.65 -4.20
CA VAL A 15 -1.82 -4.55 -4.19
C VAL A 15 -1.82 -3.86 -5.55
N TYR A 16 -0.64 -3.56 -6.10
CA TYR A 16 -0.51 -2.95 -7.42
C TYR A 16 -1.00 -3.88 -8.53
N LEU A 17 -0.65 -5.17 -8.48
CA LEU A 17 -1.14 -6.16 -9.43
C LEU A 17 -2.66 -6.33 -9.39
N THR A 18 -3.26 -6.28 -8.20
CA THR A 18 -4.72 -6.34 -8.04
C THR A 18 -5.40 -5.14 -8.68
N ALA A 19 -4.87 -3.93 -8.47
CA ALA A 19 -5.38 -2.73 -9.12
C ALA A 19 -5.20 -2.78 -10.64
N ALA A 20 -4.03 -3.18 -11.13
CA ALA A 20 -3.73 -3.32 -12.54
C ALA A 20 -4.67 -4.32 -13.23
N CYS A 21 -4.91 -5.48 -12.62
CA CYS A 21 -5.83 -6.50 -13.11
C CYS A 21 -7.25 -5.93 -13.34
N GLN A 22 -7.74 -5.08 -12.43
CA GLN A 22 -9.07 -4.47 -12.52
C GLN A 22 -9.15 -3.30 -13.53
N LEU A 23 -8.03 -2.63 -13.81
CA LEU A 23 -7.94 -1.56 -14.80
C LEU A 23 -7.76 -2.08 -16.23
N ASP A 24 -7.39 -3.35 -16.38
CA ASP A 24 -7.00 -4.02 -17.62
C ASP A 24 -5.69 -3.47 -18.23
N ARG A 25 -5.14 -4.21 -19.20
CA ARG A 25 -3.85 -3.93 -19.84
C ARG A 25 -3.77 -2.54 -20.46
N GLY A 26 -2.63 -1.88 -20.32
CA GLY A 26 -2.37 -0.58 -20.94
C GLY A 26 -3.29 0.55 -20.47
N PHE A 27 -3.80 0.45 -19.24
CA PHE A 27 -4.69 1.45 -18.67
C PHE A 27 -4.05 2.85 -18.67
N SER A 28 -4.89 3.88 -18.83
CA SER A 28 -4.44 5.27 -18.75
C SER A 28 -4.51 5.82 -17.32
N MET A 29 -3.73 6.86 -17.05
CA MET A 29 -3.80 7.61 -15.79
C MET A 29 -5.16 8.26 -15.56
N GLU A 30 -5.88 8.64 -16.63
CA GLU A 30 -7.26 9.11 -16.54
C GLU A 30 -8.21 7.99 -16.10
N GLY A 31 -8.01 6.77 -16.60
CA GLY A 31 -8.74 5.58 -16.17
C GLY A 31 -8.52 5.29 -14.68
N LEU A 32 -7.27 5.32 -14.22
CA LEU A 32 -6.94 5.20 -12.80
C LEU A 32 -7.64 6.28 -11.96
N ALA A 33 -7.55 7.55 -12.37
CA ALA A 33 -8.18 8.67 -11.67
C ALA A 33 -9.71 8.50 -11.59
N GLY A 34 -10.33 8.03 -12.69
CA GLY A 34 -11.75 7.69 -12.74
C GLY A 34 -12.14 6.61 -11.73
N ARG A 35 -11.39 5.51 -11.69
CA ARG A 35 -11.61 4.40 -10.74
C ARG A 35 -11.44 4.84 -9.29
N LEU A 36 -10.39 5.60 -8.98
CA LEU A 36 -10.16 6.14 -7.64
C LEU A 36 -11.31 7.07 -7.20
N LYS A 37 -11.79 7.94 -8.09
CA LYS A 37 -12.92 8.83 -7.81
C LYS A 37 -14.22 8.06 -7.55
N GLU A 38 -14.47 7.02 -8.34
CA GLU A 38 -15.64 6.16 -8.19
C GLU A 38 -15.59 5.39 -6.86
N ALA A 39 -14.43 4.82 -6.52
CA ALA A 39 -14.23 4.04 -5.29
C ALA A 39 -14.53 4.86 -4.03
N LYS A 40 -14.14 6.15 -3.99
CA LYS A 40 -14.48 7.07 -2.88
C LYS A 40 -15.98 7.11 -2.57
N SER A 41 -16.85 6.88 -3.55
CA SER A 41 -18.31 6.93 -3.38
C SER A 41 -18.94 5.61 -2.94
N ARG A 42 -18.31 4.46 -3.27
CA ARG A 42 -18.98 3.15 -3.22
C ARG A 42 -18.90 2.39 -1.90
N ARG A 43 -18.07 2.84 -0.94
CA ARG A 43 -17.94 2.24 0.41
C ARG A 43 -17.75 0.70 0.39
N ASN A 44 -17.06 0.15 -0.62
CA ASN A 44 -16.75 -1.27 -0.69
C ASN A 44 -15.33 -1.54 -0.15
N ASP A 45 -15.21 -2.02 1.09
CA ASP A 45 -13.88 -2.16 1.74
C ASP A 45 -12.98 -3.21 1.06
N SER A 46 -13.56 -4.19 0.36
CA SER A 46 -12.81 -5.21 -0.35
C SER A 46 -12.24 -4.73 -1.70
N ASP A 47 -12.65 -3.56 -2.19
CA ASP A 47 -12.15 -2.97 -3.43
C ASP A 47 -10.77 -2.33 -3.20
N VAL A 48 -9.76 -2.76 -3.97
CA VAL A 48 -8.40 -2.21 -3.94
C VAL A 48 -8.39 -0.70 -4.16
N PHE A 49 -9.28 -0.18 -5.02
CA PHE A 49 -9.37 1.26 -5.26
C PHE A 49 -9.96 2.02 -4.07
N CYS A 50 -10.78 1.37 -3.23
CA CYS A 50 -11.21 2.00 -1.99
C CYS A 50 -10.00 2.21 -1.08
N ALA A 51 -9.15 1.19 -0.89
CA ALA A 51 -7.93 1.32 -0.09
C ALA A 51 -7.01 2.40 -0.67
N LEU A 52 -6.65 2.32 -1.95
CA LEU A 52 -5.80 3.33 -2.59
C LEU A 52 -6.41 4.74 -2.48
N SER A 53 -7.72 4.89 -2.67
CA SER A 53 -8.36 6.20 -2.55
C SER A 53 -8.29 6.80 -1.14
N THR A 54 -8.33 5.96 -0.10
CA THR A 54 -8.19 6.41 1.30
C THR A 54 -6.77 6.84 1.63
N LEU A 55 -5.76 6.31 0.94
CA LEU A 55 -4.36 6.73 1.10
C LEU A 55 -4.09 8.11 0.50
N LEU A 56 -4.94 8.59 -0.41
CA LEU A 56 -4.80 9.89 -1.07
C LEU A 56 -5.41 11.05 -0.26
N GLU A 57 -5.91 10.79 0.94
CA GLU A 57 -6.50 11.79 1.83
C GLU A 57 -5.86 11.69 3.22
N PRO A 58 -5.79 12.79 3.98
CA PRO A 58 -5.48 12.72 5.40
C PRO A 58 -6.45 11.77 6.12
N LEU A 59 -5.95 11.10 7.14
CA LEU A 59 -6.76 10.28 8.02
C LEU A 59 -7.82 11.14 8.75
N PRO A 60 -8.88 10.53 9.32
CA PRO A 60 -9.98 11.27 9.94
C PRO A 60 -9.57 12.12 11.14
N ASP A 61 -8.47 11.73 11.79
CA ASP A 61 -7.83 12.48 12.86
C ASP A 61 -7.00 13.66 12.32
N GLY A 62 -6.72 13.74 11.02
CA GLY A 62 -5.90 14.77 10.38
C GLY A 62 -4.43 14.37 10.19
N SER A 63 -4.06 13.13 10.51
CA SER A 63 -2.72 12.61 10.22
C SER A 63 -2.51 12.52 8.70
N ALA A 64 -1.37 13.02 8.21
CA ALA A 64 -1.01 12.90 6.80
C ALA A 64 -0.67 11.44 6.45
N VAL A 65 -0.98 11.04 5.22
CA VAL A 65 -0.58 9.74 4.67
C VAL A 65 0.42 9.97 3.56
N GLU A 66 1.60 9.34 3.65
CA GLU A 66 2.63 9.33 2.60
C GLU A 66 2.81 7.91 2.07
N ILE A 67 2.66 7.72 0.75
CA ILE A 67 2.93 6.43 0.10
C ILE A 67 4.40 6.38 -0.27
N TYR A 68 5.10 5.36 0.22
CA TYR A 68 6.45 5.03 -0.21
C TYR A 68 6.44 3.75 -1.04
N SER A 69 7.40 3.66 -1.94
CA SER A 69 7.70 2.43 -2.66
C SER A 69 9.21 2.29 -2.83
N GLY A 70 9.67 1.16 -3.36
CA GLY A 70 11.06 0.96 -3.74
C GLY A 70 11.17 0.65 -5.23
N GLU A 71 12.28 1.03 -5.87
CA GLU A 71 12.54 0.69 -7.28
C GLU A 71 12.32 -0.81 -7.54
N HIS A 72 12.80 -1.66 -6.63
CA HIS A 72 12.61 -3.10 -6.72
C HIS A 72 11.15 -3.54 -6.63
N ILE A 73 10.30 -2.89 -5.83
CA ILE A 73 8.86 -3.22 -5.75
C ILE A 73 8.19 -2.89 -7.10
N VAL A 74 8.56 -1.77 -7.71
CA VAL A 74 8.04 -1.35 -9.02
C VAL A 74 8.48 -2.32 -10.12
N GLU A 75 9.77 -2.64 -10.17
CA GLU A 75 10.33 -3.62 -11.12
C GLU A 75 9.69 -4.99 -10.96
N THR A 76 9.51 -5.47 -9.72
CA THR A 76 8.88 -6.76 -9.45
C THR A 76 7.41 -6.75 -9.87
N ALA A 77 6.66 -5.67 -9.63
CA ALA A 77 5.28 -5.56 -10.11
C ALA A 77 5.17 -5.62 -11.64
N ILE A 78 6.07 -4.94 -12.37
CA ILE A 78 6.13 -5.05 -13.84
C ILE A 78 6.47 -6.48 -14.25
N TYR A 79 7.51 -7.07 -13.66
CA TYR A 79 7.94 -8.43 -13.97
C TYR A 79 6.82 -9.45 -13.76
N LYS A 80 6.14 -9.40 -12.61
CA LYS A 80 5.00 -10.25 -12.27
C LYS A 80 3.81 -10.02 -13.20
N ALA A 81 3.55 -8.79 -13.64
CA ALA A 81 2.48 -8.54 -14.63
C ALA A 81 2.77 -9.22 -15.97
N CYS A 82 4.04 -9.32 -16.36
CA CYS A 82 4.46 -9.99 -17.59
C CYS A 82 4.51 -11.52 -17.51
N GLN A 83 4.49 -12.11 -16.30
CA GLN A 83 4.39 -13.55 -16.15
C GLN A 83 3.08 -14.09 -16.76
N PRO A 84 3.06 -15.30 -17.31
CA PRO A 84 1.89 -15.86 -17.97
C PRO A 84 0.72 -16.03 -17.00
N LYS A 85 -0.52 -15.95 -17.52
CA LYS A 85 -1.73 -16.21 -16.73
C LYS A 85 -1.82 -17.65 -16.20
N TYR A 86 -1.07 -18.56 -16.82
CA TYR A 86 -0.99 -19.97 -16.44
C TYR A 86 0.49 -20.33 -16.30
N GLY A 87 0.90 -20.65 -15.08
CA GLY A 87 2.25 -21.04 -14.70
C GLY A 87 2.28 -22.47 -14.17
N LEU A 88 3.48 -23.04 -14.06
CA LEU A 88 3.68 -24.35 -13.45
C LEU A 88 3.55 -24.30 -11.91
N THR A 89 3.87 -23.15 -11.34
CA THR A 89 3.76 -22.84 -9.91
C THR A 89 2.94 -21.56 -9.70
N PRO A 90 2.32 -21.36 -8.52
CA PRO A 90 1.64 -20.10 -8.21
C PRO A 90 2.54 -18.86 -8.36
N GLU A 91 3.84 -19.00 -8.10
CA GLU A 91 4.83 -17.92 -8.17
C GLU A 91 5.19 -17.53 -9.61
N ASP A 92 4.87 -18.39 -10.58
CA ASP A 92 5.05 -18.18 -12.03
C ASP A 92 3.80 -17.60 -12.71
N VAL A 93 2.72 -17.37 -11.97
CA VAL A 93 1.46 -16.84 -12.49
C VAL A 93 1.44 -15.31 -12.39
N GLY A 94 1.10 -14.67 -13.51
CA GLY A 94 0.96 -13.22 -13.63
C GLY A 94 -0.30 -12.79 -14.39
N LEU A 95 -0.23 -11.60 -14.99
CA LEU A 95 -1.34 -11.04 -15.78
C LEU A 95 -1.24 -11.38 -17.27
N GLY A 96 -0.12 -11.93 -17.74
CA GLY A 96 0.15 -12.25 -19.14
C GLY A 96 0.27 -11.02 -20.03
N TRP A 97 0.69 -9.88 -19.45
CA TRP A 97 0.84 -8.62 -20.18
C TRP A 97 2.18 -8.55 -20.90
N LYS A 98 2.25 -7.73 -21.94
CA LYS A 98 3.54 -7.36 -22.54
C LYS A 98 4.26 -6.31 -21.69
N GLY A 99 5.57 -6.17 -21.89
CA GLY A 99 6.39 -5.25 -21.12
C GLY A 99 5.98 -3.78 -21.24
N ASP A 100 5.58 -3.35 -22.44
CA ASP A 100 5.06 -2.01 -22.71
C ASP A 100 3.71 -1.76 -22.03
N GLU A 101 2.82 -2.76 -22.02
CA GLU A 101 1.53 -2.69 -21.31
C GLU A 101 1.73 -2.59 -19.78
N ALA A 102 2.67 -3.36 -19.23
CA ALA A 102 3.00 -3.40 -17.81
C ALA A 102 3.66 -2.11 -17.29
N GLN A 103 4.25 -1.30 -18.17
CA GLN A 103 4.85 -0.01 -17.79
C GLN A 103 3.84 0.95 -17.13
N SER A 104 2.55 0.84 -17.48
CA SER A 104 1.46 1.60 -16.85
C SER A 104 1.38 1.39 -15.34
N ILE A 105 1.86 0.25 -14.82
CA ILE A 105 1.93 -0.03 -13.38
C ILE A 105 2.94 0.90 -12.69
N ALA A 106 4.10 1.13 -13.31
CA ALA A 106 5.07 2.08 -12.77
C ALA A 106 4.49 3.50 -12.75
N ASP A 107 3.81 3.92 -13.82
CA ASP A 107 3.17 5.23 -13.89
C ASP A 107 2.12 5.40 -12.78
N MET A 108 1.33 4.36 -12.51
CA MET A 108 0.42 4.30 -11.36
C MET A 108 1.17 4.49 -10.04
N VAL A 109 2.22 3.71 -9.78
CA VAL A 109 2.99 3.82 -8.51
C VAL A 109 3.55 5.24 -8.35
N TYR A 110 4.23 5.76 -9.37
CA TYR A 110 4.81 7.10 -9.31
C TYR A 110 3.75 8.19 -9.10
N SER A 111 2.59 8.06 -9.73
CA SER A 111 1.48 8.99 -9.54
C SER A 111 0.94 8.96 -8.11
N LEU A 112 0.74 7.77 -7.53
CA LEU A 112 0.24 7.61 -6.16
C LEU A 112 1.23 8.17 -5.13
N VAL A 113 2.52 7.82 -5.28
CA VAL A 113 3.62 8.33 -4.44
C VAL A 113 3.69 9.85 -4.52
N LYS A 114 3.72 10.43 -5.73
CA LYS A 114 3.78 11.88 -5.93
C LYS A 114 2.58 12.60 -5.33
N THR A 115 1.38 12.04 -5.45
CA THR A 115 0.14 12.66 -4.95
C THR A 115 0.15 12.79 -3.42
N THR A 116 0.79 11.86 -2.72
CA THR A 116 0.85 11.83 -1.26
C THR A 116 2.11 12.50 -0.69
N GLY A 117 2.99 13.02 -1.55
CA GLY A 117 4.26 13.63 -1.13
C GLY A 117 5.30 12.63 -0.63
N GLY A 118 5.11 11.33 -0.89
CA GLY A 118 6.08 10.29 -0.53
C GLY A 118 7.21 10.15 -1.55
N SER A 119 7.93 9.01 -1.50
CA SER A 119 9.09 8.77 -2.37
C SER A 119 9.19 7.33 -2.85
N VAL A 120 9.85 7.15 -4.01
CA VAL A 120 10.35 5.84 -4.46
C VAL A 120 11.83 5.76 -4.07
N LEU A 121 12.14 4.81 -3.18
CA LEU A 121 13.46 4.62 -2.62
C LEU A 121 14.33 3.73 -3.52
N PRO A 122 15.66 3.93 -3.51
CA PRO A 122 16.58 3.04 -4.20
C PRO A 122 16.53 1.62 -3.61
N ARG A 123 16.94 0.63 -4.39
CA ARG A 123 16.95 -0.77 -3.97
C ARG A 123 17.90 -1.04 -2.80
N ASN A 124 17.36 -1.48 -1.65
CA ASN A 124 18.11 -1.61 -0.39
C ASN A 124 18.16 -3.01 0.26
N GLY A 125 18.04 -4.08 -0.51
CA GLY A 125 18.10 -5.45 0.01
C GLY A 125 16.79 -5.89 0.67
N SER A 126 16.86 -6.78 1.67
CA SER A 126 15.70 -7.43 2.30
C SER A 126 15.94 -7.61 3.80
N ILE A 127 14.88 -7.50 4.62
CA ILE A 127 14.89 -7.77 6.08
C ILE A 127 13.81 -8.78 6.45
N LEU A 128 13.91 -9.37 7.64
CA LEU A 128 12.95 -10.36 8.16
C LEU A 128 12.84 -11.63 7.28
N ASN A 129 13.83 -11.85 6.42
CA ASN A 129 14.06 -13.05 5.63
C ASN A 129 15.23 -13.84 6.24
N PRO A 130 15.01 -15.07 6.74
CA PRO A 130 13.73 -15.78 6.90
C PRO A 130 12.91 -15.22 8.09
N PRO A 131 11.59 -15.46 8.16
CA PRO A 131 10.76 -16.39 7.37
C PRO A 131 10.14 -15.81 6.10
N LEU A 132 10.27 -14.50 5.86
CA LEU A 132 9.85 -13.90 4.60
C LEU A 132 10.73 -14.38 3.45
N ASP A 133 10.19 -14.33 2.23
CA ASP A 133 11.04 -14.44 1.05
C ASP A 133 11.75 -13.11 0.75
N TYR A 134 12.48 -13.05 -0.36
CA TYR A 134 13.22 -11.84 -0.72
C TYR A 134 12.28 -10.68 -1.10
N GLU A 135 11.18 -10.98 -1.79
CA GLU A 135 10.20 -10.00 -2.26
C GLU A 135 9.53 -9.33 -1.07
N ASP A 136 8.90 -10.10 -0.18
CA ASP A 136 8.26 -9.62 1.03
C ASP A 136 9.24 -8.86 1.94
N GLY A 137 10.44 -9.42 2.14
CA GLY A 137 11.44 -8.79 2.99
C GLY A 137 12.00 -7.49 2.40
N SER A 138 11.95 -7.31 1.08
CA SER A 138 12.32 -6.05 0.43
C SER A 138 11.26 -4.97 0.62
N VAL A 139 9.98 -5.34 0.66
CA VAL A 139 8.87 -4.44 1.02
C VAL A 139 9.04 -3.95 2.46
N MET A 140 9.35 -4.87 3.38
CA MET A 140 9.63 -4.51 4.78
C MET A 140 10.88 -3.64 4.91
N ARG A 141 11.90 -3.88 4.09
CA ARG A 141 13.10 -3.03 4.06
C ARG A 141 12.78 -1.62 3.58
N CYS A 142 12.01 -1.48 2.51
CA CYS A 142 11.53 -0.19 2.02
C CYS A 142 10.75 0.56 3.12
N LEU A 143 9.88 -0.12 3.86
CA LEU A 143 9.14 0.47 4.95
C LEU A 143 10.03 0.91 6.13
N ALA A 144 11.10 0.16 6.42
CA ALA A 144 12.09 0.51 7.44
C ALA A 144 12.89 1.78 7.07
N ASP A 145 13.31 1.86 5.81
CA ASP A 145 14.15 2.94 5.31
C ASP A 145 13.35 4.24 5.08
N ALA A 146 12.02 4.13 4.92
CA ALA A 146 11.12 5.28 4.77
C ALA A 146 11.11 6.16 6.04
N ARG A 147 11.52 7.43 5.86
CA ARG A 147 11.71 8.43 6.94
C ARG A 147 12.46 7.82 8.14
N HIS A 148 13.57 7.12 7.88
CA HIS A 148 14.38 6.47 8.92
C HIS A 148 14.78 7.42 10.06
N GLU A 149 14.87 8.72 9.79
CA GLU A 149 15.17 9.78 10.74
C GLU A 149 14.01 10.11 11.71
N SER A 150 12.77 9.71 11.40
CA SER A 150 11.59 10.04 12.20
C SER A 150 11.09 8.85 13.03
N ALA A 151 11.30 8.92 14.34
CA ALA A 151 10.77 7.93 15.29
C ALA A 151 9.24 8.02 15.49
N LEU A 152 8.61 9.11 15.06
CA LEU A 152 7.19 9.39 15.33
C LEU A 152 6.24 8.91 14.22
N CYS A 153 6.76 8.36 13.13
CA CYS A 153 5.92 7.89 12.03
C CYS A 153 5.28 6.52 12.35
N ARG A 154 3.97 6.38 12.07
CA ARG A 154 3.32 5.07 12.00
C ARG A 154 3.67 4.45 10.65
N ARG A 155 4.17 3.22 10.64
CA ARG A 155 4.62 2.53 9.42
C ARG A 155 3.72 1.34 9.13
N VAL A 156 3.16 1.30 7.94
CA VAL A 156 2.17 0.30 7.53
C VAL A 156 2.58 -0.34 6.21
N CYS A 157 2.74 -1.65 6.20
CA CYS A 157 2.76 -2.46 5.00
C CYS A 157 1.33 -2.85 4.64
N LEU A 158 0.90 -2.53 3.41
CA LEU A 158 -0.42 -2.88 2.92
C LEU A 158 -0.30 -4.07 1.95
N THR A 159 -0.88 -5.22 2.28
CA THR A 159 -0.71 -6.46 1.50
C THR A 159 -1.94 -7.35 1.51
N TYR A 160 -2.22 -8.02 0.39
CA TYR A 160 -3.18 -9.14 0.33
C TYR A 160 -2.56 -10.48 0.75
N ASP A 161 -1.26 -10.54 1.02
CA ASP A 161 -0.59 -11.77 1.44
C ASP A 161 -0.92 -12.10 2.91
N HIS A 162 -1.87 -13.02 3.09
CA HIS A 162 -2.26 -13.53 4.40
C HIS A 162 -1.16 -14.34 5.10
N LYS A 163 -0.25 -14.97 4.36
CA LYS A 163 0.90 -15.68 4.92
C LYS A 163 1.89 -14.67 5.50
N MET A 164 2.20 -13.60 4.78
CA MET A 164 3.04 -12.50 5.27
C MET A 164 2.45 -11.90 6.56
N ILE A 165 1.15 -11.58 6.56
CA ILE A 165 0.44 -11.08 7.75
C ILE A 165 0.58 -12.06 8.91
N HIS A 166 0.24 -13.33 8.70
CA HIS A 166 0.24 -14.35 9.75
C HIS A 166 1.64 -14.57 10.36
N VAL A 167 2.67 -14.57 9.51
CA VAL A 167 4.06 -14.80 9.90
C VAL A 167 4.64 -13.61 10.68
N LEU A 168 4.28 -12.39 10.28
CA LEU A 168 4.84 -11.18 10.89
C LEU A 168 4.08 -10.72 12.12
N GLN A 169 2.76 -10.88 12.19
CA GLN A 169 1.95 -10.34 13.28
C GLN A 169 2.46 -10.68 14.71
N PRO A 170 2.97 -11.90 15.00
CA PRO A 170 3.58 -12.22 16.29
C PRO A 170 4.94 -11.53 16.56
N ARG A 171 5.60 -11.04 15.51
CA ARG A 171 6.95 -10.47 15.52
C ARG A 171 6.97 -8.95 15.47
N LEU A 172 5.88 -8.30 15.07
CA LEU A 172 5.85 -6.84 14.87
C LEU A 172 6.19 -6.02 16.13
N GLY A 173 5.91 -6.55 17.33
CA GLY A 173 6.26 -5.90 18.61
C GLY A 173 7.76 -5.88 18.95
N ILE A 174 8.60 -6.57 18.17
CA ILE A 174 10.05 -6.64 18.36
C ILE A 174 10.85 -6.13 17.15
N VAL A 175 10.16 -5.70 16.09
CA VAL A 175 10.80 -5.10 14.89
C VAL A 175 11.08 -3.62 15.14
N SER A 176 12.27 -3.15 14.76
CA SER A 176 12.64 -1.74 14.81
C SER A 176 12.97 -1.22 13.41
N PRO A 177 12.36 -0.10 12.96
CA PRO A 177 11.31 0.64 13.65
C PRO A 177 10.00 -0.17 13.79
N PRO A 178 9.08 0.19 14.71
CA PRO A 178 7.79 -0.47 14.82
C PRO A 178 7.00 -0.37 13.51
N MET A 179 6.41 -1.48 13.08
CA MET A 179 5.67 -1.60 11.82
C MET A 179 4.37 -2.35 12.04
N GLU A 180 3.40 -2.09 11.17
CA GLU A 180 2.14 -2.80 11.05
C GLU A 180 2.04 -3.45 9.67
N VAL A 181 1.42 -4.63 9.59
CA VAL A 181 1.12 -5.31 8.32
C VAL A 181 -0.37 -5.56 8.29
N ILE A 182 -1.07 -5.04 7.29
CA ILE A 182 -2.53 -5.03 7.25
C ILE A 182 -3.05 -5.25 5.83
N SER A 183 -4.22 -5.87 5.71
CA SER A 183 -4.90 -6.00 4.43
C SER A 183 -5.59 -4.70 4.00
N PRO A 184 -5.75 -4.46 2.68
CA PRO A 184 -6.56 -3.37 2.13
C PRO A 184 -7.96 -3.26 2.76
N GLU A 185 -8.65 -4.38 2.97
CA GLU A 185 -9.97 -4.41 3.60
C GLU A 185 -9.96 -3.94 5.06
N ASN A 186 -9.00 -4.45 5.84
CA ASN A 186 -8.86 -4.07 7.24
C ASN A 186 -8.44 -2.60 7.37
N TRP A 187 -7.59 -2.11 6.47
CA TRP A 187 -7.24 -0.69 6.39
C TRP A 187 -8.47 0.18 6.17
N CYS A 188 -9.27 -0.10 5.12
CA CYS A 188 -10.49 0.64 4.85
C CYS A 188 -11.46 0.63 6.04
N SER A 189 -11.64 -0.54 6.65
CA SER A 189 -12.48 -0.72 7.84
C SER A 189 -12.00 0.14 9.01
N GLN A 190 -10.69 0.20 9.29
CA GLN A 190 -10.12 1.04 10.34
C GLN A 190 -10.29 2.54 10.05
N VAL A 191 -10.03 2.98 8.82
CA VAL A 191 -10.22 4.37 8.40
C VAL A 191 -11.68 4.78 8.58
N ARG A 192 -12.62 3.92 8.17
CA ARG A 192 -14.05 4.15 8.28
C ARG A 192 -14.50 4.23 9.74
N ALA A 193 -14.10 3.27 10.58
CA ALA A 193 -14.40 3.28 12.00
C ALA A 193 -13.89 4.56 12.68
N SER A 194 -12.69 5.01 12.30
CA SER A 194 -12.09 6.26 12.78
C SER A 194 -12.89 7.50 12.35
N ARG A 195 -13.47 7.52 11.14
CA ARG A 195 -14.38 8.58 10.69
C ARG A 195 -15.64 8.63 11.57
N PHE A 196 -16.26 7.49 11.85
CA PHE A 196 -17.46 7.44 12.70
C PHE A 196 -17.19 7.91 14.12
N SER A 197 -16.11 7.43 14.74
CA SER A 197 -15.72 7.88 16.08
C SER A 197 -15.45 9.39 16.12
N SER A 198 -14.74 9.92 15.13
CA SER A 198 -14.44 11.36 15.03
C SER A 198 -15.72 12.21 14.86
N ILE A 199 -16.69 11.73 14.09
CA ILE A 199 -17.99 12.41 13.93
C ILE A 199 -18.78 12.36 15.24
N TYR A 200 -18.83 11.20 15.89
CA TYR A 200 -19.53 11.03 17.17
C TYR A 200 -18.95 11.94 18.26
N HIS A 201 -17.62 12.01 18.39
CA HIS A 201 -16.97 12.90 19.35
C HIS A 201 -17.27 14.39 19.08
N ARG A 202 -17.33 14.81 17.80
CA ARG A 202 -17.72 16.18 17.44
C ARG A 202 -19.19 16.46 17.74
N MET A 203 -20.08 15.50 17.47
CA MET A 203 -21.52 15.66 17.71
C MET A 203 -21.87 15.67 19.21
N CYS A 204 -21.16 14.90 20.03
CA CYS A 204 -21.40 14.84 21.48
C CYS A 204 -20.69 15.94 22.27
N GLY A 205 -20.01 16.90 21.62
CA GLY A 205 -19.35 18.02 22.30
C GLY A 205 -18.16 17.64 23.19
N LEU A 206 -17.56 16.47 22.97
CA LEU A 206 -16.44 15.95 23.79
C LEU A 206 -15.06 16.23 23.18
N GLY A 207 -14.94 17.19 22.27
CA GLY A 207 -13.65 17.60 21.70
C GLY A 207 -13.02 18.74 22.50
N GLN A 208 -12.00 18.41 23.31
CA GLN A 208 -10.94 19.34 23.71
C GLN A 208 -9.72 19.11 22.82
#